data_AF-A0A6G0Z3X5-F1
#
_entry.id   AF-A0A6G0Z3X5-F1
#
_cell.length_a   1.000
_cell.length_b   1.000
_cell.length_c   1.000
_cell.angle_alpha   90.00
_cell.angle_beta   90.00
_cell.angle_gamma   90.00
#
_symmetry.space_group_name_H-M   'P 1'
#
loop_
_entity.id
_entity.type
_entity.pdbx_description
1 polymer ?
#
loop_
_entity_poly.entity_id
_entity_poly.type
_entity_poly.pdbx_seq_one_letter_code
_entity_poly.pdbx_strand_id
1 'polypeptide(L)'
;MANSRRTADGDRTVARNPAEKDDADGGTVLDVKLFKSIGMYQLLRPAECGLNADRCRSAALGVVFMTLGLQSMQVCRLYLARHDFQMFANMAVLVINGLMCLLKGYMVVANADRMCATLDATRYAFTGCGGRNPSELRRCRATLSTILRAFVALSFGTLFVWVLIPWFMASEYDDMPTVWAVVYIVESTILTVNVFCWTSFDCYLVTMCFVFDALFRTMSTGYETLGRYRSGDVKLSARQQFDTVAAGGE
;
A
#
# COMPACT_ATOMS: atom_id res chain seq x y z
N MET A 1 -29.55 -62.55 -3.61
CA MET A 1 -28.70 -61.94 -4.65
C MET A 1 -28.89 -60.42 -4.61
N ALA A 2 -27.78 -59.69 -4.57
CA ALA A 2 -27.58 -58.27 -4.90
C ALA A 2 -28.23 -57.14 -4.07
N ASN A 3 -27.36 -56.18 -3.77
CA ASN A 3 -27.45 -54.94 -2.99
C ASN A 3 -27.93 -53.77 -3.87
N SER A 4 -28.61 -52.74 -3.34
CA SER A 4 -28.32 -51.34 -3.70
C SER A 4 -28.93 -50.30 -2.75
N ARG A 5 -28.17 -49.21 -2.59
CA ARG A 5 -28.19 -48.11 -1.61
C ARG A 5 -29.18 -46.96 -1.92
N ARG A 6 -29.51 -46.22 -0.84
CA ARG A 6 -29.69 -44.74 -0.71
C ARG A 6 -30.88 -44.12 -1.47
N THR A 7 -31.58 -43.08 -1.02
CA THR A 7 -31.20 -41.87 -0.25
C THR A 7 -32.45 -41.06 0.10
N ALA A 8 -32.29 -40.15 1.06
CA ALA A 8 -33.07 -38.91 1.30
C ALA A 8 -34.47 -39.11 1.92
N ASP A 9 -34.96 -38.27 2.83
CA ASP A 9 -34.58 -36.92 3.20
C ASP A 9 -35.08 -36.68 4.64
N GLY A 10 -34.32 -35.94 5.45
CA GLY A 10 -34.56 -35.81 6.89
C GLY A 10 -34.09 -34.47 7.38
N ASP A 11 -35.00 -33.51 7.27
CA ASP A 11 -34.99 -32.17 7.83
C ASP A 11 -34.41 -32.12 9.27
N ARG A 12 -33.41 -31.25 9.47
CA ARG A 12 -33.06 -30.74 10.79
C ARG A 12 -32.37 -29.40 10.69
N THR A 13 -33.18 -28.38 10.96
CA THR A 13 -32.80 -27.09 11.53
C THR A 13 -31.72 -27.25 12.60
N VAL A 14 -30.52 -26.74 12.31
CA VAL A 14 -29.48 -26.49 13.31
C VAL A 14 -29.03 -25.05 13.20
N ALA A 15 -29.11 -24.38 14.35
CA ALA A 15 -28.75 -22.99 14.60
C ALA A 15 -27.40 -22.60 13.99
N ARG A 16 -27.38 -21.51 13.22
CA ARG A 16 -26.17 -20.93 12.65
C ARG A 16 -25.53 -19.99 13.67
N ASN A 17 -24.61 -20.51 14.46
CA ASN A 17 -23.68 -19.70 15.27
C ASN A 17 -22.82 -18.81 14.36
N PRO A 18 -22.64 -17.50 14.67
CA PRO A 18 -21.80 -16.60 13.91
C PRO A 18 -20.38 -16.53 14.50
N ALA A 19 -19.72 -17.67 14.68
CA ALA A 19 -18.40 -17.71 15.32
C ALA A 19 -17.54 -18.88 14.80
N GLU A 20 -17.31 -18.96 13.49
CA GLU A 20 -16.16 -19.70 12.93
C GLU A 20 -16.07 -19.48 11.41
N LYS A 21 -15.17 -18.59 10.99
CA LYS A 21 -14.48 -18.60 9.68
C LYS A 21 -13.52 -17.42 9.64
N ASP A 22 -12.52 -17.42 10.52
CA ASP A 22 -11.40 -16.48 10.48
C ASP A 22 -10.05 -17.21 10.35
N ASP A 23 -10.05 -18.44 9.80
CA ASP A 23 -8.86 -19.23 9.52
C ASP A 23 -8.83 -19.68 8.05
N ALA A 24 -8.59 -18.70 7.18
CA ALA A 24 -8.09 -18.93 5.83
C ALA A 24 -7.25 -17.72 5.39
N ASP A 25 -6.36 -17.20 6.25
CA ASP A 25 -5.38 -16.17 5.88
C ASP A 25 -4.16 -16.80 5.18
N GLY A 26 -4.46 -17.55 4.12
CA GLY A 26 -3.49 -18.13 3.20
C GLY A 26 -3.28 -17.21 2.01
N GLY A 27 -2.29 -16.33 2.10
CA GLY A 27 -1.53 -15.94 0.91
C GLY A 27 -1.96 -14.68 0.16
N THR A 28 -1.89 -13.52 0.80
CA THR A 28 -1.72 -12.25 0.07
C THR A 28 -0.43 -11.56 0.53
N VAL A 29 0.50 -11.37 -0.39
CA VAL A 29 1.84 -10.79 -0.16
C VAL A 29 1.79 -9.40 0.51
N LEU A 30 0.65 -8.71 0.36
CA LEU A 30 0.31 -7.50 1.06
C LEU A 30 -0.65 -7.80 2.20
N ASP A 31 -0.50 -7.09 3.30
CA ASP A 31 -1.49 -7.04 4.35
C ASP A 31 -2.76 -6.39 3.78
N VAL A 32 -3.60 -7.20 3.12
CA VAL A 32 -4.84 -6.76 2.47
C VAL A 32 -5.75 -6.11 3.51
N LYS A 33 -5.68 -6.55 4.77
CA LYS A 33 -6.36 -5.89 5.89
C LYS A 33 -5.87 -4.45 6.11
N LEU A 34 -4.56 -4.19 5.96
CA LEU A 34 -3.98 -2.84 6.04
C LEU A 34 -4.33 -1.97 4.83
N PHE A 35 -4.18 -2.50 3.62
CA PHE A 35 -4.57 -1.76 2.42
C PHE A 35 -6.08 -1.48 2.38
N LYS A 36 -6.89 -2.39 2.94
CA LYS A 36 -8.33 -2.21 3.14
C LYS A 36 -8.63 -1.20 4.24
N SER A 37 -7.86 -1.17 5.34
CA SER A 37 -8.03 -0.19 6.42
C SER A 37 -7.60 1.22 6.02
N ILE A 38 -6.58 1.34 5.17
CA ILE A 38 -6.14 2.61 4.59
C ILE A 38 -7.10 3.06 3.46
N GLY A 39 -8.04 2.23 3.01
CA GLY A 39 -8.97 2.55 1.91
C GLY A 39 -8.34 2.44 0.51
N MET A 40 -7.02 2.27 0.41
CA MET A 40 -6.30 2.09 -0.85
C MET A 40 -6.75 0.84 -1.62
N TYR A 41 -7.17 -0.23 -0.92
CA TYR A 41 -7.75 -1.42 -1.56
C TYR A 41 -9.07 -1.14 -2.28
N GLN A 42 -9.92 -0.27 -1.73
CA GLN A 42 -11.18 0.10 -2.38
C GLN A 42 -10.93 0.97 -3.62
N LEU A 43 -9.85 1.76 -3.58
CA LEU A 43 -9.39 2.58 -4.71
C LEU A 43 -8.77 1.74 -5.85
N LEU A 44 -8.05 0.67 -5.49
CA LEU A 44 -7.29 -0.19 -6.41
C LEU A 44 -8.12 -1.37 -6.95
N ARG A 45 -8.98 -1.99 -6.13
CA ARG A 45 -9.86 -3.12 -6.54
C ARG A 45 -11.33 -2.89 -6.13
N PRO A 46 -11.99 -1.87 -6.71
CA PRO A 46 -13.39 -1.58 -6.40
C PRO A 46 -14.36 -2.72 -6.81
N ALA A 47 -14.04 -3.48 -7.86
CA ALA A 47 -14.87 -4.57 -8.37
C ALA A 47 -15.01 -5.75 -7.39
N GLU A 48 -13.98 -6.05 -6.60
CA GLU A 48 -14.04 -7.09 -5.56
C GLU A 48 -14.82 -6.65 -4.31
N CYS A 49 -15.00 -5.34 -4.12
CA CYS A 49 -15.83 -4.78 -3.07
C CYS A 49 -17.31 -4.64 -3.48
N GLY A 50 -17.69 -5.05 -4.69
CA GLY A 50 -19.06 -4.90 -5.21
C GLY A 50 -19.44 -3.44 -5.52
N LEU A 51 -18.47 -2.52 -5.58
CA LEU A 51 -18.67 -1.13 -5.98
C LEU A 51 -18.35 -0.95 -7.47
N ASN A 52 -19.12 -0.08 -8.12
CA ASN A 52 -18.81 0.36 -9.48
C ASN A 52 -17.47 1.11 -9.49
N ALA A 53 -16.45 0.50 -10.11
CA ALA A 53 -15.08 0.99 -10.20
C ALA A 53 -15.00 2.44 -10.69
N ASP A 54 -15.73 2.73 -11.76
CA ASP A 54 -15.74 4.04 -12.39
C ASP A 54 -16.32 5.13 -11.47
N ARG A 55 -17.34 4.79 -10.67
CA ARG A 55 -17.93 5.75 -9.72
C ARG A 55 -17.02 6.02 -8.54
N CYS A 56 -16.35 4.99 -8.01
CA CYS A 56 -15.38 5.17 -6.92
C CYS A 56 -14.21 6.04 -7.37
N ARG A 57 -13.69 5.80 -8.57
CA ARG A 57 -12.60 6.59 -9.16
C ARG A 57 -13.03 8.02 -9.48
N SER A 58 -14.23 8.21 -10.04
CA SER A 58 -14.79 9.53 -10.30
C SER A 58 -15.04 10.31 -9.00
N ALA A 59 -15.54 9.65 -7.95
CA ALA A 59 -15.71 10.25 -6.64
C ALA A 59 -14.36 10.65 -6.00
N ALA A 60 -13.36 9.77 -6.05
CA ALA A 60 -12.02 10.07 -5.55
C ALA A 60 -11.36 11.24 -6.30
N LEU A 61 -11.50 11.26 -7.64
CA LEU A 61 -11.06 12.36 -8.47
C LEU A 61 -11.80 13.66 -8.11
N GLY A 62 -13.11 13.58 -7.89
CA GLY A 62 -13.95 14.68 -7.42
C GLY A 62 -13.47 15.22 -6.07
N VAL A 63 -13.11 14.37 -5.12
CA VAL A 63 -12.55 14.76 -3.82
C VAL A 63 -11.20 15.47 -3.98
N VAL A 64 -10.32 14.98 -4.86
CA VAL A 64 -9.03 15.63 -5.16
C VAL A 64 -9.25 17.02 -5.76
N PHE A 65 -10.14 17.16 -6.75
CA PHE A 65 -10.46 18.46 -7.36
C PHE A 65 -11.16 19.42 -6.40
N MET A 66 -12.08 18.91 -5.57
CA MET A 66 -12.71 19.70 -4.52
C MET A 66 -11.65 20.23 -3.54
N THR A 67 -10.72 19.38 -3.12
CA THR A 67 -9.64 19.76 -2.21
C THR A 67 -8.68 20.78 -2.85
N LEU A 68 -8.42 20.66 -4.16
CA LEU A 68 -7.68 21.67 -4.92
C LEU A 68 -8.40 23.03 -4.91
N GLY A 69 -9.72 23.03 -5.08
CA GLY A 69 -10.54 24.25 -4.95
C GLY A 69 -10.53 24.84 -3.54
N LEU A 70 -10.47 24.01 -2.50
CA LEU A 70 -10.33 24.47 -1.13
C LEU A 70 -8.91 25.01 -0.84
N GLN A 71 -7.88 24.41 -1.44
CA GLN A 71 -6.48 24.87 -1.36
C GLN A 71 -6.26 26.21 -2.08
N SER A 72 -6.96 26.48 -3.19
CA SER A 72 -6.84 27.78 -3.87
C SER A 72 -7.34 28.94 -2.99
N MET A 73 -8.33 28.70 -2.12
CA MET A 73 -8.75 29.67 -1.11
C MET A 73 -7.64 29.97 -0.08
N GLN A 74 -6.77 29.00 0.23
CA GLN A 74 -5.61 29.22 1.11
C GLN A 74 -4.54 30.10 0.44
N VAL A 75 -4.38 30.02 -0.89
CA VAL A 75 -3.51 30.92 -1.66
C VAL A 75 -4.01 32.38 -1.57
N CYS A 76 -5.33 32.59 -1.57
CA CYS A 76 -5.89 33.92 -1.33
C CYS A 76 -5.55 34.44 0.09
N ARG A 77 -5.60 33.57 1.12
CA ARG A 77 -5.16 33.95 2.48
C ARG A 77 -3.66 34.27 2.54
N LEU A 78 -2.83 33.52 1.82
CA LEU A 78 -1.39 33.80 1.69
C LEU A 78 -1.13 35.20 1.12
N TYR A 79 -1.91 35.62 0.12
CA TYR A 79 -1.81 36.95 -0.47
C TYR A 79 -2.13 38.07 0.53
N LEU A 80 -3.13 37.85 1.40
CA LEU A 80 -3.48 38.79 2.48
C LEU A 80 -2.42 38.84 3.59
N ALA A 81 -1.73 37.72 3.85
CA ALA A 81 -0.67 37.60 4.86
C ALA A 81 0.68 38.21 4.44
N ARG A 82 0.78 38.86 3.28
CA ARG A 82 2.03 39.40 2.71
C ARG A 82 2.81 40.37 3.62
N HIS A 83 2.13 40.93 4.61
CA HIS A 83 2.71 41.93 5.52
C HIS A 83 3.45 41.31 6.71
N ASP A 84 3.27 40.00 6.96
CA ASP A 84 3.95 39.26 8.02
C ASP A 84 4.75 38.10 7.39
N PHE A 85 6.08 38.21 7.44
CA PHE A 85 6.98 37.23 6.81
C PHE A 85 6.86 35.84 7.45
N GLN A 86 6.61 35.75 8.76
CA GLN A 86 6.51 34.48 9.46
C GLN A 86 5.21 33.77 9.10
N MET A 87 4.09 34.51 9.07
CA MET A 87 2.81 33.97 8.63
C MET A 87 2.83 33.58 7.15
N PHE A 88 3.49 34.38 6.31
CA PHE A 88 3.68 34.07 4.89
C PHE A 88 4.48 32.78 4.68
N ALA A 89 5.62 32.61 5.37
CA ALA A 89 6.45 31.43 5.25
C ALA A 89 5.70 30.15 5.69
N ASN A 90 5.01 30.20 6.83
CA ASN A 90 4.25 29.05 7.34
C ASN A 90 3.11 28.65 6.40
N MET A 91 2.35 29.63 5.90
CA MET A 91 1.26 29.39 4.94
C MET A 91 1.79 28.87 3.60
N ALA A 92 2.93 29.39 3.12
CA ALA A 92 3.56 28.91 1.89
C ALA A 92 3.97 27.43 2.00
N VAL A 93 4.57 27.01 3.13
CA VAL A 93 4.92 25.61 3.37
C VAL A 93 3.69 24.71 3.38
N LEU A 94 2.59 25.13 4.01
CA LEU A 94 1.34 24.37 4.02
C LEU A 94 0.74 24.22 2.61
N VAL A 95 0.73 25.27 1.81
CA VAL A 95 0.25 25.24 0.42
C VAL A 95 1.13 24.34 -0.44
N ILE A 96 2.45 24.48 -0.37
CA ILE A 96 3.39 23.64 -1.14
C ILE A 96 3.21 22.17 -0.77
N ASN A 97 3.16 21.86 0.53
CA ASN A 97 2.94 20.49 1.00
C ASN A 97 1.58 19.96 0.55
N GLY A 98 0.53 20.79 0.62
CA GLY A 98 -0.81 20.43 0.17
C GLY A 98 -0.88 20.11 -1.32
N LEU A 99 -0.31 20.97 -2.16
CA LEU A 99 -0.26 20.75 -3.61
C LEU A 99 0.54 19.50 -3.99
N MET A 100 1.65 19.24 -3.30
CA MET A 100 2.43 18.02 -3.49
C MET A 100 1.62 16.77 -3.08
N CYS A 101 0.91 16.80 -1.94
CA CYS A 101 0.03 15.71 -1.51
C CYS A 101 -1.11 15.46 -2.51
N LEU A 102 -1.71 16.51 -3.05
CA LEU A 102 -2.74 16.41 -4.08
C LEU A 102 -2.19 15.82 -5.38
N LEU A 103 -0.98 16.21 -5.79
CA LEU A 103 -0.32 15.62 -6.95
C LEU A 103 -0.09 14.12 -6.74
N LYS A 104 0.39 13.71 -5.55
CA LYS A 104 0.51 12.29 -5.18
C LYS A 104 -0.83 11.58 -5.27
N GLY A 105 -1.89 12.15 -4.69
CA GLY A 105 -3.25 11.60 -4.73
C GLY A 105 -3.80 11.45 -6.16
N TYR A 106 -3.63 12.48 -6.98
CA TYR A 106 -3.97 12.44 -8.40
C TYR A 106 -3.20 11.34 -9.14
N MET A 107 -1.89 11.21 -8.90
CA MET A 107 -1.07 10.16 -9.51
C MET A 107 -1.56 8.76 -9.15
N VAL A 108 -1.98 8.55 -7.89
CA VAL A 108 -2.57 7.28 -7.45
C VAL A 108 -3.90 7.01 -8.17
N VAL A 109 -4.81 7.97 -8.23
CA VAL A 109 -6.14 7.79 -8.86
C VAL A 109 -6.01 7.64 -10.39
N ALA A 110 -5.16 8.43 -11.03
CA ALA A 110 -4.96 8.42 -12.47
C ALA A 110 -4.23 7.16 -12.95
N ASN A 111 -3.30 6.62 -12.16
CA ASN A 111 -2.53 5.43 -12.52
C ASN A 111 -2.95 4.17 -11.74
N ALA A 112 -4.11 4.18 -11.08
CA ALA A 112 -4.58 3.07 -10.24
C ALA A 112 -4.51 1.72 -10.96
N ASP A 113 -4.95 1.63 -12.22
CA ASP A 113 -4.94 0.39 -12.99
C ASP A 113 -3.51 -0.14 -13.23
N ARG A 114 -2.58 0.78 -13.54
CA ARG A 114 -1.16 0.43 -13.72
C ARG A 114 -0.54 0.01 -12.40
N MET A 115 -0.86 0.68 -11.31
CA MET A 115 -0.39 0.32 -9.96
C MET A 115 -0.90 -1.06 -9.55
N CYS A 116 -2.18 -1.37 -9.84
CA CYS A 116 -2.77 -2.69 -9.63
C CYS A 116 -2.07 -3.77 -10.44
N ALA A 117 -1.95 -3.57 -11.76
CA ALA A 117 -1.27 -4.52 -12.63
C ALA A 117 0.17 -4.76 -12.18
N THR A 118 0.88 -3.71 -11.75
CA THR A 118 2.24 -3.81 -11.21
C THR A 118 2.27 -4.61 -9.90
N LEU A 119 1.34 -4.35 -8.97
CA LEU A 119 1.21 -5.09 -7.71
C LEU A 119 0.89 -6.58 -7.95
N ASP A 120 0.06 -6.89 -8.94
CA ASP A 120 -0.26 -8.28 -9.30
C ASP A 120 0.93 -8.99 -9.95
N ALA A 121 1.60 -8.35 -10.90
CA ALA A 121 2.80 -8.90 -11.54
C ALA A 121 3.92 -9.16 -10.52
N THR A 122 4.15 -8.19 -9.63
CA THR A 122 5.15 -8.30 -8.55
C THR A 122 4.76 -9.37 -7.53
N ARG A 123 3.47 -9.54 -7.21
CA ARG A 123 2.98 -10.65 -6.39
C ARG A 123 3.32 -12.00 -7.01
N TYR A 124 3.02 -12.20 -8.29
CA TYR A 124 3.33 -13.46 -8.98
C TYR A 124 4.83 -13.77 -8.96
N ALA A 125 5.67 -12.79 -9.31
CA ALA A 125 7.11 -12.93 -9.30
C ALA A 125 7.64 -13.24 -7.87
N PHE A 126 7.15 -12.54 -6.86
CA PHE A 126 7.52 -12.76 -5.46
C PHE A 126 7.10 -14.14 -4.96
N THR A 127 5.91 -14.64 -5.31
CA THR A 127 5.47 -16.00 -4.96
C THR A 127 6.30 -17.08 -5.65
N GLY A 128 6.68 -16.88 -6.92
CA GLY A 128 7.56 -17.80 -7.64
C GLY A 128 8.97 -17.86 -7.04
N CYS A 129 9.52 -16.71 -6.62
CA CYS A 129 10.80 -16.60 -5.94
C CYS A 129 10.77 -17.21 -4.52
N GLY A 130 9.65 -17.02 -3.80
CA GLY A 130 9.46 -17.52 -2.44
C GLY A 130 9.41 -19.03 -2.30
N GLY A 131 9.17 -19.77 -3.39
CA GLY A 131 9.30 -21.23 -3.41
C GLY A 131 10.72 -21.72 -3.12
N ARG A 132 11.75 -20.87 -3.33
CA ARG A 132 13.15 -21.24 -3.12
C ARG A 132 13.61 -21.10 -1.67
N ASN A 133 13.06 -20.13 -0.91
CA ASN A 133 13.37 -19.87 0.51
C ASN A 133 12.18 -19.25 1.26
N PRO A 134 11.26 -20.07 1.84
CA PRO A 134 10.02 -19.59 2.43
C PRO A 134 10.17 -18.85 3.77
N SER A 135 11.24 -19.11 4.52
CA SER A 135 11.50 -18.47 5.84
C SER A 135 11.88 -16.99 5.72
N GLU A 136 12.79 -16.68 4.80
CA GLU A 136 13.21 -15.30 4.49
C GLU A 136 12.03 -14.47 3.98
N LEU A 137 11.18 -15.06 3.14
CA LEU A 137 9.97 -14.42 2.61
C LEU A 137 9.00 -14.01 3.73
N ARG A 138 8.77 -14.90 4.71
CA ARG A 138 7.90 -14.63 5.86
C ARG A 138 8.46 -13.51 6.74
N ARG A 139 9.77 -13.51 6.98
CA ARG A 139 10.44 -12.46 7.77
C ARG A 139 10.39 -11.12 7.04
N CYS A 140 10.68 -11.09 5.75
CA CYS A 140 10.54 -9.92 4.88
C CYS A 140 9.14 -9.30 5.00
N ARG A 141 8.11 -10.14 4.83
CA ARG A 141 6.71 -9.72 4.88
C ARG A 141 6.33 -9.17 6.25
N ALA A 142 6.77 -9.81 7.33
CA ALA A 142 6.52 -9.34 8.69
C ALA A 142 7.14 -7.95 8.92
N THR A 143 8.39 -7.75 8.49
CA THR A 143 9.06 -6.45 8.61
C THR A 143 8.35 -5.36 7.81
N LEU A 144 8.01 -5.63 6.54
CA LEU A 144 7.31 -4.67 5.68
C LEU A 144 5.93 -4.29 6.27
N SER A 145 5.17 -5.28 6.74
CA SER A 145 3.87 -5.07 7.37
C SER A 145 3.99 -4.23 8.65
N THR A 146 5.00 -4.49 9.49
CA THR A 146 5.25 -3.71 10.70
C THR A 146 5.63 -2.27 10.38
N ILE A 147 6.51 -2.04 9.39
CA ILE A 147 6.91 -0.69 8.98
C ILE A 147 5.72 0.09 8.43
N LEU A 148 4.92 -0.51 7.54
CA LEU A 148 3.73 0.12 6.98
C LEU A 148 2.71 0.44 8.07
N ARG A 149 2.45 -0.49 9.00
CA ARG A 149 1.55 -0.26 10.15
C ARG A 149 2.02 0.90 11.03
N ALA A 150 3.30 0.92 11.37
CA ALA A 150 3.87 2.00 12.17
C ALA A 150 3.77 3.35 11.44
N PHE A 151 4.12 3.39 10.14
CA PHE A 151 4.02 4.60 9.33
C PHE A 151 2.58 5.13 9.25
N VAL A 152 1.61 4.25 9.03
CA VAL A 152 0.18 4.59 8.98
C VAL A 152 -0.31 5.07 10.34
N ALA A 153 0.01 4.35 11.41
CA ALA A 153 -0.38 4.73 12.76
C ALA A 153 0.20 6.09 13.17
N LEU A 154 1.46 6.37 12.83
CA LEU A 154 2.09 7.67 13.08
C LEU A 154 1.47 8.77 12.22
N SER A 155 1.17 8.51 10.95
CA SER A 155 0.55 9.48 10.04
C SER A 155 -0.85 9.88 10.52
N PHE A 156 -1.71 8.90 10.83
CA PHE A 156 -3.06 9.16 11.32
C PHE A 156 -3.07 9.67 12.77
N GLY A 157 -2.12 9.24 13.60
CA GLY A 157 -1.93 9.81 14.95
C GLY A 157 -1.55 11.29 14.89
N THR A 158 -0.67 11.67 13.96
CA THR A 158 -0.32 13.07 13.72
C THR A 158 -1.53 13.85 13.22
N LEU A 159 -2.29 13.33 12.25
CA LEU A 159 -3.55 13.93 11.79
C LEU A 159 -4.53 14.16 12.95
N PHE A 160 -4.70 13.18 13.82
CA PHE A 160 -5.60 13.28 14.98
C PHE A 160 -5.18 14.40 15.92
N VAL A 161 -3.89 14.52 16.22
CA VAL A 161 -3.34 15.62 17.02
C VAL A 161 -3.60 16.97 16.32
N TRP A 162 -3.34 17.06 15.01
CA TRP A 162 -3.58 18.29 14.23
C TRP A 162 -5.05 18.72 14.20
N VAL A 163 -5.99 17.78 14.16
CA VAL A 163 -7.42 18.06 14.21
C VAL A 163 -7.87 18.44 15.62
N LEU A 164 -7.25 17.89 16.67
CA LEU A 164 -7.60 18.18 18.06
C LEU A 164 -7.01 19.47 18.61
N ILE A 165 -5.79 19.86 18.23
CA ILE A 165 -5.12 21.05 18.76
C ILE A 165 -6.03 22.30 18.71
N PRO A 166 -6.72 22.59 17.59
CA PRO A 166 -7.59 23.74 17.52
C PRO A 166 -8.76 23.71 18.49
N TRP A 167 -9.29 22.53 18.86
CA TRP A 167 -10.37 22.42 19.84
C TRP A 167 -9.93 22.81 21.25
N PHE A 168 -8.65 22.56 21.59
CA PHE A 168 -8.08 22.98 22.87
C PHE A 168 -7.73 24.47 22.88
N MET A 169 -7.41 25.06 21.73
CA MET A 169 -7.08 26.49 21.58
C MET A 169 -8.31 27.36 21.26
N ALA A 170 -9.45 26.75 20.94
CA ALA A 170 -10.68 27.44 20.53
C ALA A 170 -11.30 28.33 21.63
N SER A 171 -10.86 28.21 22.89
CA SER A 171 -11.33 29.08 23.98
C SER A 171 -10.97 30.56 23.80
N GLU A 172 -10.10 30.90 22.85
CA GLU A 172 -9.70 32.29 22.58
C GLU A 172 -10.49 32.97 21.43
N TYR A 173 -11.31 32.24 20.67
CA TYR A 173 -12.01 32.75 19.48
C TYR A 173 -13.52 32.92 19.68
N ASP A 174 -13.92 33.73 20.67
CA ASP A 174 -15.33 33.88 21.09
C ASP A 174 -16.17 34.83 20.20
N ASP A 175 -15.54 35.65 19.35
CA ASP A 175 -16.28 36.72 18.65
C ASP A 175 -17.15 36.22 17.47
N MET A 176 -16.84 35.07 16.84
CA MET A 176 -17.64 34.46 15.75
C MET A 176 -17.47 32.94 15.63
N PRO A 177 -18.07 32.14 16.53
CA PRO A 177 -17.84 30.68 16.61
C PRO A 177 -18.28 29.92 15.34
N THR A 178 -19.35 30.36 14.68
CA THR A 178 -19.89 29.68 13.49
C THR A 178 -18.95 29.78 12.29
N VAL A 179 -18.33 30.93 12.07
CA VAL A 179 -17.40 31.15 10.93
C VAL A 179 -16.13 30.32 11.15
N TRP A 180 -15.59 30.34 12.36
CA TRP A 180 -14.41 29.55 12.72
C TRP A 180 -14.69 28.05 12.65
N ALA A 181 -15.86 27.57 13.09
CA ALA A 181 -16.25 26.17 12.93
C ALA A 181 -16.23 25.71 11.46
N VAL A 182 -16.74 26.54 10.53
CA VAL A 182 -16.69 26.23 9.09
C VAL A 182 -15.25 26.19 8.58
N VAL A 183 -14.41 27.15 8.98
CA VAL A 183 -12.98 27.16 8.62
C VAL A 183 -12.28 25.90 9.12
N TYR A 184 -12.54 25.49 10.37
CA TYR A 184 -11.98 24.27 10.93
C TYR A 184 -12.44 23.00 10.21
N ILE A 185 -13.71 22.91 9.82
CA ILE A 185 -14.22 21.77 9.03
C ILE A 185 -13.51 21.70 7.68
N VAL A 186 -13.35 22.85 7.01
CA VAL A 186 -12.64 22.94 5.72
C VAL A 186 -11.18 22.53 5.88
N GLU A 187 -10.46 23.07 6.86
CA GLU A 187 -9.06 22.75 7.11
C GLU A 187 -8.86 21.28 7.51
N SER A 188 -9.74 20.76 8.36
CA SER A 188 -9.75 19.33 8.73
C SER A 188 -9.96 18.44 7.52
N THR A 189 -10.85 18.83 6.60
CA THR A 189 -11.09 18.09 5.35
C THR A 189 -9.84 18.09 4.47
N ILE A 190 -9.23 19.26 4.26
CA ILE A 190 -8.00 19.40 3.47
C ILE A 190 -6.87 18.55 4.07
N LEU A 191 -6.64 18.64 5.39
CA LEU A 191 -5.61 17.89 6.09
C LEU A 191 -5.85 16.38 5.99
N THR A 192 -7.10 15.94 6.18
CA THR A 192 -7.46 14.53 6.10
C THR A 192 -7.19 13.97 4.70
N VAL A 193 -7.62 14.67 3.65
CA VAL A 193 -7.38 14.25 2.26
C VAL A 193 -5.88 14.25 1.94
N ASN A 194 -5.14 15.28 2.38
CA ASN A 194 -3.70 15.35 2.13
C ASN A 194 -2.93 14.21 2.81
N VAL A 195 -3.22 13.93 4.08
CA VAL A 195 -2.61 12.79 4.81
C VAL A 195 -2.98 11.48 4.14
N PHE A 196 -4.25 11.30 3.75
CA PHE A 196 -4.69 10.10 3.04
C PHE A 196 -3.93 9.90 1.73
N CYS A 197 -3.82 10.94 0.88
CA CYS A 197 -3.12 10.88 -0.40
C CYS A 197 -1.62 10.61 -0.22
N TRP A 198 -1.00 11.28 0.75
CA TRP A 198 0.40 11.09 1.11
C TRP A 198 0.67 9.66 1.58
N THR A 199 -0.07 9.20 2.59
CA THR A 199 0.10 7.87 3.19
C THR A 199 -0.15 6.77 2.16
N SER A 200 -1.18 6.92 1.31
CA SER A 200 -1.47 5.97 0.23
C SER A 200 -0.31 5.85 -0.76
N PHE A 201 0.17 6.97 -1.29
CA PHE A 201 1.27 6.94 -2.26
C PHE A 201 2.58 6.40 -1.65
N ASP A 202 2.93 6.82 -0.45
CA ASP A 202 4.16 6.38 0.21
C ASP A 202 4.10 4.91 0.60
N CYS A 203 2.95 4.40 1.05
CA CYS A 203 2.76 2.97 1.29
C CYS A 203 2.94 2.14 0.00
N TYR A 204 2.45 2.65 -1.13
CA TYR A 204 2.67 2.03 -2.44
C TYR A 204 4.15 2.01 -2.82
N LEU A 205 4.85 3.15 -2.69
CA LEU A 205 6.28 3.22 -3.00
C LEU A 205 7.13 2.31 -2.12
N VAL A 206 6.93 2.32 -0.80
CA VAL A 206 7.65 1.44 0.13
C VAL A 206 7.42 -0.03 -0.21
N THR A 207 6.19 -0.40 -0.54
CA THR A 207 5.86 -1.74 -1.01
C THR A 207 6.64 -2.10 -2.27
N MET A 208 6.62 -1.23 -3.29
CA MET A 208 7.33 -1.48 -4.54
C MET A 208 8.84 -1.59 -4.37
N CYS A 209 9.45 -0.66 -3.62
CA CYS A 209 10.87 -0.70 -3.30
C CYS A 209 11.28 -2.02 -2.66
N PHE A 210 10.46 -2.52 -1.73
CA PHE A 210 10.72 -3.77 -1.05
C PHE A 210 10.61 -4.98 -1.98
N VAL A 211 9.61 -5.00 -2.86
CA VAL A 211 9.47 -6.08 -3.83
C VAL A 211 10.62 -6.05 -4.82
N PHE A 212 11.06 -4.87 -5.29
CA PHE A 212 12.23 -4.77 -6.16
C PHE A 212 13.51 -5.27 -5.48
N ASP A 213 13.76 -4.94 -4.21
CA ASP A 213 14.91 -5.48 -3.46
C ASP A 213 14.88 -7.02 -3.42
N ALA A 214 13.72 -7.61 -3.12
CA ALA A 214 13.54 -9.06 -3.12
C ALA A 214 13.76 -9.70 -4.50
N LEU A 215 13.28 -9.05 -5.57
CA LEU A 215 13.49 -9.50 -6.94
C LEU A 215 14.97 -9.43 -7.35
N PHE A 216 15.67 -8.34 -7.02
CA PHE A 216 17.10 -8.20 -7.30
C PHE A 216 17.95 -9.22 -6.55
N ARG A 217 17.65 -9.48 -5.27
CA ARG A 217 18.32 -10.54 -4.49
C ARG A 217 18.12 -11.90 -5.12
N THR A 218 16.89 -12.21 -5.54
CA THR A 218 16.60 -13.50 -6.18
C THR A 218 17.34 -13.65 -7.52
N MET A 219 17.34 -12.59 -8.33
CA MET A 219 18.06 -12.57 -9.60
C MET A 219 19.57 -12.75 -9.38
N SER A 220 20.15 -12.07 -8.40
CA SER A 220 21.56 -12.21 -8.02
C SER A 220 21.91 -13.64 -7.61
N THR A 221 21.11 -14.26 -6.73
CA THR A 221 21.31 -15.67 -6.35
C THR A 221 21.15 -16.62 -7.54
N GLY A 222 20.20 -16.33 -8.45
CA GLY A 222 20.02 -17.08 -9.69
C GLY A 222 21.28 -17.07 -10.55
N TYR A 223 21.86 -15.88 -10.77
CA TYR A 223 23.12 -15.75 -11.50
C TYR A 223 24.30 -16.44 -10.80
N GLU A 224 24.38 -16.37 -9.49
CA GLU A 224 25.42 -17.07 -8.72
C GLU A 224 25.32 -18.60 -8.87
N THR A 225 24.10 -19.14 -8.88
CA THR A 225 23.88 -20.58 -9.07
C THR A 225 24.22 -21.02 -10.49
N LEU A 226 23.82 -20.26 -11.52
CA LEU A 226 24.19 -20.52 -12.91
C LEU A 226 25.72 -20.46 -13.11
N GLY A 227 26.39 -19.51 -12.47
CA GLY A 227 27.85 -19.41 -12.46
C GLY A 227 28.51 -20.64 -11.83
N ARG A 228 27.99 -21.11 -10.68
CA ARG A 228 28.49 -22.33 -10.02
C ARG A 228 28.26 -23.60 -10.85
N TYR A 229 27.10 -23.77 -11.48
CA TYR A 229 26.84 -24.88 -12.39
C TYR A 229 27.83 -24.88 -13.56
N ARG A 230 28.03 -23.73 -14.20
CA ARG A 230 28.96 -23.59 -15.32
C ARG A 230 30.40 -23.89 -14.91
N SER A 231 30.87 -23.42 -13.75
CA SER A 231 32.19 -23.76 -13.24
C SER A 231 32.32 -25.24 -12.82
N GLY A 232 31.23 -25.85 -12.34
CA GLY A 232 31.17 -27.28 -12.02
C GLY A 232 31.30 -28.16 -13.26
N ASP A 233 30.52 -27.88 -14.31
CA ASP A 233 30.58 -28.61 -15.59
C ASP A 233 31.94 -28.45 -16.27
N VAL A 234 32.52 -27.24 -16.25
CA VAL A 234 33.88 -27.02 -16.79
C VAL A 234 34.93 -27.81 -16.01
N LYS A 235 34.82 -27.87 -14.67
CA LYS A 235 35.74 -28.67 -13.84
C LYS A 235 35.57 -30.17 -14.06
N LEU A 236 34.33 -30.65 -14.23
CA LEU A 236 34.04 -32.06 -14.53
C LEU A 236 34.58 -32.45 -15.92
N SER A 237 34.36 -31.62 -16.92
CA SER A 237 34.89 -31.84 -18.27
C SER A 237 36.43 -31.84 -18.31
N ALA A 238 37.07 -30.92 -17.58
CA ALA A 238 38.54 -30.87 -17.51
C ALA A 238 39.14 -32.08 -16.79
N ARG A 239 38.45 -32.60 -15.76
CA ARG A 239 38.88 -33.79 -15.01
C ARG A 239 38.75 -35.06 -15.84
N GLN A 240 37.64 -35.20 -16.57
CA GLN A 240 37.37 -36.33 -17.45
C GLN A 240 38.37 -36.41 -18.62
N GLN A 241 38.84 -35.26 -19.10
CA GLN A 241 39.88 -35.16 -20.14
C GLN A 241 41.28 -35.51 -19.61
N PHE A 242 41.58 -35.21 -18.35
CA PHE A 242 42.84 -35.65 -17.70
C PHE A 242 42.87 -37.17 -17.48
N ASP A 243 41.77 -37.76 -17.03
CA ASP A 243 41.68 -39.20 -16.75
C ASP A 243 41.75 -40.04 -18.04
N THR A 244 41.25 -39.54 -19.17
CA THR A 244 41.37 -40.22 -20.48
C THR A 244 42.78 -40.17 -21.07
N VAL A 245 43.52 -39.09 -20.82
CA VAL A 245 44.93 -38.99 -21.27
C VAL A 245 45.86 -39.87 -20.42
N ALA A 246 45.57 -40.03 -19.12
CA ALA A 246 46.34 -40.90 -18.25
C ALA A 246 46.15 -42.40 -18.53
N ALA A 247 44.98 -42.82 -19.03
CA ALA A 247 44.66 -44.22 -19.31
C ALA A 247 45.10 -44.73 -20.70
N GLY A 248 45.56 -43.85 -21.59
CA GLY A 248 46.00 -44.20 -22.95
C GLY A 248 47.53 -44.20 -23.15
N GLY A 249 48.30 -44.13 -22.07
CA GLY A 249 49.76 -43.96 -22.09
C GLY A 249 50.58 -45.20 -21.70
N GLU A 250 50.00 -46.39 -21.72
CA GLU A 250 50.71 -47.68 -21.56
C GLU A 250 50.87 -48.41 -22.90
#